data_AF-A0A961KEM3-F1
#
_entry.id   AF-A0A961KEM3-F1
#
_cell.length_a   1.000
_cell.length_b   1.000
_cell.length_c   1.000
_cell.angle_alpha   90.00
_cell.angle_beta   90.00
_cell.angle_gamma   90.00
#
_symmetry.space_group_name_H-M   'P 1'
#
loop_
_entity.id
_entity.type
_entity.pdbx_description
1 polymer ?
#
loop_
_entity_poly.entity_id
_entity_poly.type
_entity_poly.pdbx_seq_one_letter_code
_entity_poly.pdbx_strand_id
1 'polypeptide(L)'
;YILCTNSYRAGGAGAFVGARAANLVLADERVTRDILLGHIRQNGTGAEDAQRVQGARIRFKAMPGTSVIFETGPSARRYLDQIAAFHPEPRGLTRQGFLRLKLDLSDGA
;
A
#
# COMPACT_ATOMS: atom_id res chain seq x y z
N TYR A 1 -12.22 -23.36 -5.26
CA TYR A 1 -11.64 -22.40 -4.30
C TYR A 1 -12.69 -21.34 -3.98
N ILE A 2 -12.54 -20.61 -2.87
CA ILE A 2 -13.41 -19.47 -2.53
C ILE A 2 -12.60 -18.19 -2.75
N LEU A 3 -13.20 -17.21 -3.43
CA LEU A 3 -12.66 -15.87 -3.56
C LEU A 3 -13.38 -14.96 -2.57
N CYS A 4 -12.65 -14.42 -1.61
CA CYS A 4 -13.16 -13.34 -0.75
C CYS A 4 -12.86 -11.99 -1.42
N THR A 5 -13.87 -11.16 -1.60
CA THR A 5 -13.73 -9.83 -2.20
C THR A 5 -14.72 -8.83 -1.57
N ASN A 6 -14.63 -7.55 -1.94
CA ASN A 6 -15.55 -6.53 -1.44
C ASN A 6 -16.76 -6.35 -2.38
N SER A 7 -17.79 -5.68 -1.88
CA SER A 7 -19.03 -5.41 -2.61
C SER A 7 -18.80 -4.62 -3.91
N TYR A 8 -17.79 -3.74 -3.96
CA TYR A 8 -17.43 -3.00 -5.16
C TYR A 8 -17.04 -3.94 -6.32
N ARG A 9 -16.20 -4.95 -6.05
CA ARG A 9 -15.79 -5.94 -7.06
C ARG A 9 -16.94 -6.91 -7.40
N ALA A 10 -17.66 -7.38 -6.40
CA ALA A 10 -18.81 -8.27 -6.60
C ALA A 10 -19.95 -7.59 -7.37
N GLY A 11 -20.05 -6.26 -7.30
CA GLY A 11 -20.96 -5.42 -8.07
C GLY A 11 -20.56 -5.20 -9.53
N GLY A 12 -19.49 -5.84 -10.00
CA GLY A 12 -19.06 -5.81 -11.41
C GLY A 12 -17.96 -4.79 -11.76
N ALA A 13 -17.46 -4.02 -10.79
CA ALA A 13 -16.43 -3.04 -11.06
C ALA A 13 -15.10 -3.69 -11.47
N GLY A 14 -14.60 -3.31 -12.67
CA GLY A 14 -13.40 -3.89 -13.26
C GLY A 14 -13.64 -5.13 -14.13
N ALA A 15 -14.90 -5.49 -14.38
CA ALA A 15 -15.29 -6.57 -15.31
C ALA A 15 -14.66 -7.95 -15.01
N PHE A 16 -14.46 -8.26 -13.72
CA PHE A 16 -13.93 -9.55 -13.29
C PHE A 16 -14.98 -10.65 -13.47
N VAL A 17 -14.81 -11.50 -14.50
CA VAL A 17 -15.76 -12.57 -14.88
C VAL A 17 -16.14 -13.49 -13.71
N GLY A 18 -15.20 -13.73 -12.78
CA GLY A 18 -15.44 -14.58 -11.61
C GLY A 18 -16.25 -13.92 -10.48
N ALA A 19 -16.23 -12.59 -10.37
CA ALA A 19 -16.83 -11.84 -9.27
C ALA A 19 -18.20 -11.27 -9.67
N ARG A 20 -19.12 -12.16 -10.02
CA ARG A 20 -20.50 -11.83 -10.42
C ARG A 20 -21.49 -12.31 -9.35
N ALA A 21 -22.64 -11.64 -9.24
CA ALA A 21 -23.71 -12.00 -8.28
C ALA A 21 -24.14 -13.48 -8.38
N ALA A 22 -24.14 -14.06 -9.58
CA ALA A 22 -24.47 -15.46 -9.80
C ALA A 22 -23.47 -16.46 -9.18
N ASN A 23 -22.26 -16.02 -8.83
CA ASN A 23 -21.25 -16.83 -8.14
C ASN A 23 -21.21 -16.53 -6.62
N LEU A 24 -22.09 -15.67 -6.11
CA LEU A 24 -22.08 -15.27 -4.71
C LEU A 24 -22.62 -16.41 -3.83
N VAL A 25 -21.78 -16.90 -2.91
CA VAL A 25 -22.15 -17.98 -1.96
C VAL A 25 -22.28 -17.48 -0.52
N LEU A 26 -21.75 -16.28 -0.23
CA LEU A 26 -21.83 -15.61 1.06
C LEU A 26 -21.79 -14.09 0.84
N ALA A 27 -22.67 -13.36 1.51
CA ALA A 27 -22.66 -11.90 1.59
C ALA A 27 -22.61 -11.49 3.06
N ASP A 28 -21.82 -10.47 3.37
CA ASP A 28 -21.66 -9.93 4.71
C ASP A 28 -21.75 -8.40 4.62
N GLU A 29 -22.52 -7.80 5.52
CA GLU A 29 -22.77 -6.35 5.55
C GLU A 29 -21.70 -5.58 6.36
N ARG A 30 -20.82 -6.29 7.08
CA ARG A 30 -19.75 -5.66 7.84
C ARG A 30 -18.82 -4.90 6.90
N VAL A 31 -18.52 -3.66 7.28
CA VAL A 31 -17.61 -2.81 6.52
C VAL A 31 -16.21 -3.42 6.56
N THR A 32 -15.52 -3.45 5.42
CA THR A 32 -14.16 -4.00 5.31
C THR A 32 -13.20 -3.42 6.37
N ARG A 33 -13.38 -2.14 6.73
CA ARG A 33 -12.63 -1.49 7.81
C ARG A 33 -12.79 -2.20 9.15
N ASP A 34 -14.00 -2.56 9.54
CA ASP A 34 -14.27 -3.16 10.85
C ASP A 34 -13.78 -4.61 10.90
N ILE A 35 -13.88 -5.33 9.77
CA ILE A 35 -13.27 -6.65 9.60
C ILE A 35 -11.75 -6.55 9.81
N LEU A 36 -11.08 -5.59 9.18
CA LEU A 36 -9.64 -5.35 9.33
C LEU A 36 -9.27 -4.96 10.76
N LEU A 37 -10.01 -4.04 11.38
CA LEU A 37 -9.77 -3.63 12.77
C LEU A 37 -9.93 -4.80 13.74
N GLY A 38 -10.97 -5.62 13.55
CA GLY A 38 -11.19 -6.83 14.34
C GLY A 38 -10.02 -7.81 14.20
N HIS A 39 -9.57 -8.05 12.98
CA HIS A 39 -8.43 -8.92 12.70
C HIS A 39 -7.15 -8.41 13.36
N ILE A 40 -6.80 -7.13 13.20
CA ILE A 40 -5.58 -6.54 13.79
C ILE A 40 -5.65 -6.57 15.32
N ARG A 41 -6.81 -6.28 15.91
CA ARG A 41 -6.99 -6.34 17.38
C ARG A 41 -6.77 -7.76 17.91
N GLN A 42 -7.19 -8.77 17.17
CA GLN A 42 -7.09 -10.18 17.57
C GLN A 42 -5.71 -10.78 17.30
N ASN A 43 -5.06 -10.42 16.19
CA ASN A 43 -3.87 -11.12 15.69
C ASN A 43 -2.61 -10.24 15.68
N GLY A 44 -2.71 -8.97 16.08
CA GLY A 44 -1.64 -7.98 15.92
C GLY A 44 -1.53 -7.45 14.49
N THR A 45 -0.55 -6.60 14.23
CA THR A 45 -0.38 -5.94 12.91
C THR A 45 0.32 -6.79 11.86
N GLY A 46 0.86 -7.97 12.23
CA GLY A 46 1.45 -8.92 11.28
C GLY A 46 2.43 -8.29 10.29
N ALA A 47 3.44 -7.55 10.77
CA ALA A 47 4.40 -6.85 9.91
C ALA A 47 5.11 -7.78 8.90
N GLU A 48 5.24 -9.07 9.22
CA GLU A 48 5.84 -10.10 8.35
C GLU A 48 5.00 -10.39 7.10
N ASP A 49 3.67 -10.23 7.15
CA ASP A 49 2.79 -10.52 6.01
C ASP A 49 2.74 -9.37 4.98
N ALA A 50 3.01 -8.13 5.40
CA ALA A 50 3.13 -7.00 4.47
C ALA A 50 4.33 -7.18 3.52
N GLN A 51 5.37 -7.88 3.96
CA GLN A 51 6.58 -8.16 3.19
C GLN A 51 6.36 -9.22 2.10
N ARG A 52 5.23 -9.93 2.12
CA ARG A 52 4.87 -10.97 1.14
C ARG A 52 4.26 -10.46 -0.17
N VAL A 53 4.18 -9.15 -0.39
CA VAL A 53 3.94 -8.59 -1.74
C VAL A 53 5.22 -8.64 -2.59
N GLN A 54 5.91 -9.79 -2.61
CA GLN A 54 7.02 -10.06 -3.54
C GLN A 54 6.54 -10.43 -4.96
N GLY A 55 5.25 -10.22 -5.26
CA GLY A 55 4.59 -10.76 -6.44
C GLY A 55 4.13 -9.74 -7.49
N ALA A 56 4.19 -8.43 -7.22
CA ALA A 56 3.86 -7.42 -8.22
C ALA A 56 5.03 -7.28 -9.21
N ARG A 57 5.11 -8.18 -10.19
CA ARG A 57 6.16 -8.20 -11.22
C ARG A 57 6.05 -7.06 -12.25
N ILE A 58 5.07 -6.18 -12.11
CA ILE A 58 4.92 -4.99 -12.94
C ILE A 58 5.56 -3.83 -12.19
N ARG A 59 6.68 -3.36 -12.71
CA ARG A 59 7.32 -2.11 -12.27
C ARG A 59 7.42 -1.16 -13.44
N PHE A 60 7.48 0.13 -13.15
CA PHE A 60 7.81 1.11 -14.17
C PHE A 60 9.25 0.88 -14.65
N LYS A 61 9.49 1.20 -15.93
CA LYS A 61 10.85 1.21 -16.46
C LYS A 61 11.64 2.32 -15.76
N ALA A 62 12.81 1.99 -15.26
CA ALA A 62 13.77 2.91 -14.69
C ALA A 62 14.09 4.07 -15.66
N MET A 63 14.10 5.29 -15.14
CA MET A 63 14.41 6.51 -15.89
C MET A 63 15.56 7.25 -15.17
N PRO A 64 16.77 7.30 -15.75
CA PRO A 64 17.93 7.89 -15.08
C PRO A 64 17.71 9.34 -14.65
N GLY A 65 18.16 9.69 -13.44
CA GLY A 65 18.05 11.05 -12.89
C GLY A 65 16.65 11.41 -12.37
N THR A 66 15.74 10.44 -12.27
CA THR A 66 14.39 10.67 -11.76
C THR A 66 14.41 10.80 -10.25
N SER A 67 13.73 11.82 -9.73
CA SER A 67 13.55 12.01 -8.29
C SER A 67 12.17 12.54 -7.97
N VAL A 68 11.77 12.39 -6.70
CA VAL A 68 10.50 12.91 -6.19
C VAL A 68 10.72 13.64 -4.87
N ILE A 69 9.90 14.67 -4.61
CA ILE A 69 9.74 15.21 -3.26
C ILE A 69 8.52 14.53 -2.63
N PHE A 70 8.77 13.77 -1.58
CA PHE A 70 7.76 13.08 -0.80
C PHE A 70 7.56 13.77 0.56
N GLU A 71 6.31 13.99 0.95
CA GLU A 71 5.95 14.59 2.23
C GLU A 71 5.36 13.54 3.16
N THR A 72 5.88 13.47 4.39
CA THR A 72 5.46 12.49 5.38
C THR A 72 5.50 13.07 6.79
N GLY A 73 5.01 12.34 7.79
CA GLY A 73 5.07 12.75 9.18
C GLY A 73 6.53 12.87 9.68
N PRO A 74 6.84 13.81 10.59
CA PRO A 74 8.20 14.04 11.10
C PRO A 74 8.80 12.80 11.76
N SER A 75 7.96 11.94 12.33
CA SER A 75 8.36 10.65 12.92
C SER A 75 8.95 9.66 11.92
N ALA A 76 8.87 9.90 10.61
CA ALA A 76 9.52 9.06 9.59
C ALA A 76 11.06 9.15 9.64
N ARG A 77 11.61 10.22 10.24
CA ARG A 77 13.06 10.45 10.29
C ARG A 77 13.84 9.33 10.98
N ARG A 78 13.21 8.57 11.88
CA ARG A 78 13.80 7.42 12.58
C ARG A 78 13.78 6.11 11.78
N TYR A 79 13.21 6.13 10.58
CA TYR A 79 13.02 4.95 9.72
C TYR A 79 13.64 5.12 8.32
N LEU A 80 14.51 6.14 8.13
CA LEU A 80 15.11 6.40 6.81
C LEU A 80 16.03 5.27 6.35
N ASP A 81 16.60 4.53 7.29
CA ASP A 81 17.37 3.30 7.06
C ASP A 81 16.56 2.21 6.36
N GLN A 82 15.25 2.12 6.64
CA GLN A 82 14.36 1.15 6.01
C GLN A 82 14.10 1.42 4.52
N ILE A 83 14.42 2.62 4.05
CA ILE A 83 14.26 3.05 2.65
C ILE A 83 15.59 3.48 2.02
N ALA A 84 16.72 2.99 2.53
CA ALA A 84 18.06 3.38 2.08
C ALA A 84 18.27 3.22 0.56
N ALA A 85 17.59 2.26 -0.07
CA ALA A 85 17.62 2.04 -1.52
C ALA A 85 17.17 3.26 -2.36
N PHE A 86 16.40 4.18 -1.77
CA PHE A 86 15.92 5.40 -2.43
C PHE A 86 16.77 6.65 -2.11
N HIS A 87 17.95 6.47 -1.49
CA HIS A 87 18.87 7.56 -1.11
C HIS A 87 18.16 8.79 -0.49
N PRO A 88 17.40 8.61 0.62
CA PRO A 88 16.53 9.67 1.14
C PRO A 88 17.33 10.88 1.63
N GLU A 89 17.05 12.04 1.06
CA GLU A 89 17.64 13.33 1.46
C GLU A 89 16.59 14.20 2.19
N PRO A 90 16.70 14.43 3.51
CA PRO A 90 15.82 15.34 4.23
C PRO A 90 15.97 16.79 3.77
N ARG A 91 14.85 17.47 3.46
CA ARG A 91 14.79 18.88 3.01
C ARG A 91 14.06 19.79 4.02
N GLY A 92 14.05 19.39 5.29
CA GLY A 92 13.39 20.10 6.39
C GLY A 92 11.88 19.90 6.43
N LEU A 93 11.23 20.63 7.35
CA LEU A 93 9.78 20.60 7.52
C LEU A 93 9.07 21.62 6.61
N THR A 94 7.87 21.28 6.14
CA THR A 94 6.94 22.24 5.54
C THR A 94 6.31 23.13 6.59
N ARG A 95 5.60 24.18 6.15
CA ARG A 95 4.84 25.06 7.06
C ARG A 95 3.72 24.32 7.80
N GLN A 96 3.23 23.23 7.20
CA GLN A 96 2.19 22.36 7.77
C GLN A 96 2.79 21.24 8.66
N GLY A 97 4.11 21.21 8.86
CA GLY A 97 4.78 20.27 9.77
C GLY A 97 5.15 18.92 9.16
N PHE A 98 5.08 18.76 7.82
CA PHE A 98 5.51 17.52 7.15
C PHE A 98 7.01 17.54 6.88
N LEU A 99 7.67 16.40 7.05
CA LEU A 99 9.04 16.18 6.59
C LEU A 99 9.06 16.02 5.07
N ARG A 100 9.83 16.87 4.38
CA ARG A 100 10.14 16.69 2.95
C ARG A 100 11.36 15.79 2.80
N LEU A 101 11.21 14.76 1.99
CA LEU A 101 12.28 13.87 1.55
C LEU A 101 12.43 14.01 0.04
N LYS A 102 13.65 14.25 -0.44
CA LYS A 102 13.97 13.96 -1.84
C LYS A 102 14.38 12.50 -1.93
N LEU A 103 13.75 11.75 -2.82
CA LEU A 103 14.01 10.33 -3.06
C LEU A 103 14.53 10.15 -4.48
N ASP A 104 15.51 9.29 -4.65
CA ASP A 104 16.02 8.84 -5.95
C ASP A 104 15.19 7.66 -6.46
N LEU A 105 14.72 7.75 -7.70
CA LEU A 105 13.92 6.72 -8.38
C LEU A 105 14.62 6.20 -9.64
N SER A 106 15.91 6.51 -9.82
CA SER A 106 16.67 6.20 -11.03
C SER A 106 16.73 4.70 -11.34
N ASP A 107 16.63 3.84 -10.32
CA ASP A 107 16.65 2.37 -10.46
C ASP A 107 15.23 1.75 -10.56
N GLY A 108 14.18 2.58 -10.57
CA GLY A 108 12.79 2.17 -10.48
C GLY A 108 12.31 1.94 -9.04
N ALA A 109 10.99 2.04 -8.83
CA ALA A 109 10.33 1.79 -7.55
C ALA A 109 9.73 0.38 -7.48
#